data_AF-A0A6A4UXP6-F1
#
_entry.id   AF-A0A6A4UXP6-F1
#
_cell.length_a   1.000
_cell.length_b   1.000
_cell.length_c   1.000
_cell.angle_alpha   90.00
_cell.angle_beta   90.00
_cell.angle_gamma   90.00
#
_symmetry.space_group_name_H-M   'P 1'
#
loop_
_entity.id
_entity.type
_entity.pdbx_description
1 polymer ?
#
loop_
_entity_poly.entity_id
_entity_poly.type
_entity_poly.pdbx_seq_one_letter_code
_entity_poly.pdbx_strand_id
1 'polypeptide(L)'
;MESLCRRASALLPDELGLWLETAWEYRATRLLVGLALLRLGLNLYTSHKRRRRRAEWASVGRDVVVLHQFSRAPSCPNISPFAIKVETFLRATNTRYVVDDSQPFGPLGKCPWITLNGHEYADSSLILDVLSSQLEARLPVQCDEQRLAAGRAFQVMLEEHTAWCVFFKRYSLDKMRYVWSELPRIARQRMPFMKYTFPRSYARRAREQGIGRFTEPQVLQALERDLRALSAFLGDRQFFLGETVSDLDCCVFGMVCQLLYVSGPYLEFMTRNKCGNLVRHHERIRELYWPDWDQCLEQ
;
A
#
# COMPACT_ATOMS: atom_id res chain seq x y z
N MET A 1 -7.46 -19.59 37.86
CA MET A 1 -6.60 -20.80 37.84
C MET A 1 -5.58 -20.79 38.97
N GLU A 2 -4.90 -19.68 39.28
CA GLU A 2 -4.12 -19.55 40.53
C GLU A 2 -4.92 -19.92 41.78
N SER A 3 -6.21 -19.58 41.84
CA SER A 3 -7.08 -19.95 42.99
C SER A 3 -7.44 -21.44 43.07
N LEU A 4 -7.30 -22.19 41.97
CA LEU A 4 -7.53 -23.64 41.94
C LEU A 4 -6.27 -24.39 42.40
N CYS A 5 -5.08 -23.94 41.97
CA CYS A 5 -3.81 -24.49 42.46
C CYS A 5 -3.63 -24.24 43.97
N ARG A 6 -3.98 -23.04 44.48
CA ARG A 6 -3.91 -22.72 45.92
C ARG A 6 -4.91 -23.48 46.81
N ARG A 7 -6.06 -23.88 46.27
CA ARG A 7 -7.05 -24.69 47.02
C ARG A 7 -6.69 -26.18 47.05
N ALA A 8 -5.97 -26.66 46.03
CA ALA A 8 -5.48 -28.04 45.97
C ALA A 8 -4.25 -28.27 46.87
N SER A 9 -3.39 -27.25 47.07
CA SER A 9 -2.21 -27.37 47.93
C SER A 9 -2.52 -27.48 49.42
N ALA A 10 -3.69 -27.01 49.87
CA ALA A 10 -4.13 -27.06 51.27
C ALA A 10 -4.62 -28.45 51.75
N LEU A 11 -4.74 -29.44 50.85
CA LEU A 11 -5.25 -30.79 51.13
C LEU A 11 -4.18 -31.89 50.97
N LEU A 12 -2.94 -31.52 50.67
CA LEU A 12 -1.83 -32.44 50.41
C LEU A 12 -0.77 -32.31 51.52
N PRO A 13 -0.04 -33.40 51.88
CA PRO A 13 1.10 -33.31 52.80
C PRO A 13 2.08 -32.23 52.34
N ASP A 14 2.67 -31.47 53.27
CA ASP A 14 3.52 -30.29 52.96
C ASP A 14 4.61 -30.57 51.90
N GLU A 15 5.17 -31.79 51.89
CA GLU A 15 6.17 -32.22 50.90
C GLU A 15 5.62 -32.36 49.47
N LEU A 16 4.38 -32.80 49.31
CA LEU A 16 3.70 -32.95 48.02
C LEU A 16 3.30 -31.59 47.43
N GLY A 17 2.93 -30.63 48.28
CA GLY A 17 2.67 -29.24 47.88
C GLY A 17 3.94 -28.56 47.34
N LEU A 18 5.06 -28.67 48.07
CA LEU A 18 6.36 -28.15 47.63
C LEU A 18 6.84 -28.81 46.33
N TRP A 19 6.64 -30.12 46.17
CA TRP A 19 7.01 -30.84 44.95
C TRP A 19 6.18 -30.38 43.74
N LEU A 20 4.89 -30.12 43.92
CA LEU A 20 4.03 -29.62 42.84
C LEU A 20 4.36 -28.17 42.46
N GLU A 21 4.68 -27.30 43.42
CA GLU A 21 5.10 -25.91 43.15
C GLU A 21 6.46 -25.87 42.43
N THR A 22 7.46 -26.61 42.91
CA THR A 22 8.77 -26.69 42.26
C THR A 22 8.69 -27.36 40.88
N ALA A 23 7.88 -28.41 40.70
CA ALA A 23 7.64 -29.02 39.40
C ALA A 23 6.91 -28.06 38.43
N TRP A 24 6.00 -27.23 38.93
CA TRP A 24 5.33 -26.19 38.16
C TRP A 24 6.29 -25.07 37.75
N GLU A 25 7.07 -24.52 38.67
CA GLU A 25 8.09 -23.49 38.40
C GLU A 25 9.13 -23.99 37.41
N TYR A 26 9.54 -25.25 37.52
CA TYR A 26 10.46 -25.88 36.58
C TYR A 26 9.84 -26.02 35.18
N ARG A 27 8.57 -26.45 35.08
CA ARG A 27 7.83 -26.53 33.81
C ARG A 27 7.62 -25.16 33.17
N ALA A 28 7.22 -24.15 33.96
CA ALA A 28 7.03 -22.78 33.51
C ALA A 28 8.34 -22.17 33.00
N THR A 29 9.44 -22.36 33.73
CA THR A 29 10.78 -21.90 33.33
C THR A 29 11.21 -22.55 32.00
N ARG A 30 11.05 -23.87 31.85
CA ARG A 30 11.37 -24.56 30.58
C ARG A 30 10.54 -24.04 29.40
N LEU A 31 9.25 -23.74 29.61
CA LEU A 31 8.39 -23.15 28.58
C LEU A 31 8.86 -21.75 28.20
N LEU A 32 9.19 -20.89 29.17
CA LEU A 32 9.69 -19.54 28.92
C LEU A 32 11.03 -19.55 28.18
N VAL A 33 11.96 -20.41 28.60
CA VAL A 33 13.25 -20.60 27.89
C VAL A 33 13.01 -21.13 26.48
N GLY A 34 12.11 -22.09 26.31
CA GLY A 34 11.73 -22.61 24.98
C GLY A 34 11.16 -21.53 24.06
N LEU A 35 10.25 -20.69 24.56
CA LEU A 35 9.70 -19.55 23.81
C LEU A 35 10.77 -18.50 23.49
N ALA A 36 11.69 -18.24 24.41
CA ALA A 36 12.80 -17.32 24.19
C ALA A 36 13.77 -17.83 23.10
N LEU A 37 14.14 -19.12 23.14
CA LEU A 37 14.98 -19.76 22.12
C LEU A 37 14.27 -19.82 20.76
N LEU A 38 12.97 -20.13 20.72
CA LEU A 38 12.18 -20.08 19.51
C LEU A 38 12.16 -18.66 18.91
N ARG A 39 11.92 -17.65 19.74
CA ARG A 39 11.94 -16.24 19.33
C ARG A 39 13.33 -15.83 18.81
N LEU A 40 14.40 -16.25 19.48
CA LEU A 40 15.77 -16.01 19.04
C LEU A 40 16.04 -16.68 17.68
N GLY A 41 15.66 -17.95 17.53
CA GLY A 41 15.78 -18.70 16.27
C GLY A 41 15.01 -18.05 15.12
N LEU A 42 13.77 -17.61 15.37
CA LEU A 42 12.97 -16.85 14.39
C LEU A 42 13.61 -15.52 14.03
N ASN A 43 14.17 -14.78 15.00
CA ASN A 43 14.88 -13.53 14.76
C ASN A 43 16.14 -13.74 13.91
N LEU A 44 16.93 -14.78 14.21
CA LEU A 44 18.13 -15.12 13.43
C LEU A 44 17.76 -15.55 12.01
N TYR A 45 16.74 -16.40 11.85
CA TYR A 45 16.25 -16.84 10.55
C TYR A 45 15.73 -15.66 9.71
N THR A 46 14.90 -14.80 10.29
CA THR A 46 14.37 -13.61 9.59
C THR A 46 15.47 -12.61 9.25
N SER A 47 16.45 -12.41 10.14
CA SER A 47 17.64 -11.58 9.88
C SER A 47 18.48 -12.13 8.74
N HIS A 48 18.78 -13.44 8.75
CA HIS A 48 19.52 -14.11 7.67
C HIS A 48 18.77 -14.00 6.33
N LYS A 49 17.46 -14.28 6.32
CA LYS A 49 16.61 -14.15 5.13
C LYS A 49 16.60 -12.72 4.58
N ARG A 50 16.54 -11.70 5.44
CA ARG A 50 16.62 -10.28 5.04
C ARG A 50 17.99 -9.95 4.44
N ARG A 51 19.08 -10.41 5.05
CA ARG A 51 20.44 -10.20 4.52
C ARG A 51 20.61 -10.80 3.13
N ARG A 52 20.14 -12.03 2.92
CA ARG A 52 20.20 -12.70 1.62
C ARG A 52 19.42 -11.92 0.56
N ARG A 53 18.21 -11.46 0.86
CA ARG A 53 17.41 -10.63 -0.05
C ARG A 53 18.08 -9.30 -0.38
N ARG A 54 18.69 -8.62 0.60
CA ARG A 54 19.46 -7.40 0.34
C ARG A 54 20.63 -7.65 -0.60
N ALA A 55 21.30 -8.79 -0.48
CA ALA A 55 22.35 -9.18 -1.42
C ALA A 55 21.78 -9.45 -2.82
N GLU A 56 20.63 -10.13 -2.93
CA GLU A 56 19.92 -10.34 -4.20
C GLU A 56 19.53 -9.00 -4.85
N TRP A 57 18.94 -8.07 -4.11
CA TRP A 57 18.57 -6.74 -4.63
C TRP A 57 19.78 -5.90 -5.03
N ALA A 58 20.87 -5.94 -4.24
CA ALA A 58 22.11 -5.26 -4.58
C ALA A 58 22.78 -5.84 -5.85
N SER A 59 22.49 -7.10 -6.20
CA SER A 59 23.05 -7.75 -7.40
C SER A 59 22.38 -7.34 -8.71
N VAL A 60 21.23 -6.64 -8.67
CA VAL A 60 20.50 -6.20 -9.86
C VAL A 60 21.30 -5.20 -10.70
N GLY A 61 22.19 -4.43 -10.06
CA GLY A 61 23.08 -3.49 -10.71
C GLY A 61 23.08 -2.12 -10.05
N ARG A 62 24.14 -1.35 -10.32
CA ARG A 62 24.24 0.04 -9.88
C ARG A 62 23.26 0.91 -10.66
N ASP A 63 22.60 1.83 -9.98
CA ASP A 63 21.63 2.78 -10.56
C ASP A 63 20.49 2.07 -11.31
N VAL A 64 20.09 0.89 -10.81
CA VAL A 64 18.88 0.18 -11.20
C VAL A 64 17.95 0.13 -9.98
N VAL A 65 16.73 0.63 -10.16
CA VAL A 65 15.73 0.67 -9.09
C VAL A 65 15.09 -0.71 -8.95
N VAL A 66 15.07 -1.28 -7.75
CA VAL A 66 14.19 -2.41 -7.46
C VAL A 66 12.91 -1.85 -6.86
N LEU A 67 11.83 -1.88 -7.63
CA LEU A 67 10.50 -1.45 -7.19
C LEU A 67 9.80 -2.60 -6.50
N HIS A 68 9.64 -2.48 -5.18
CA HIS A 68 8.90 -3.44 -4.38
C HIS A 68 7.42 -3.03 -4.30
N GLN A 69 6.55 -3.86 -4.86
CA GLN A 69 5.12 -3.57 -4.96
C GLN A 69 4.26 -4.84 -4.84
N PHE A 70 2.93 -4.71 -4.87
CA PHE A 70 2.08 -5.88 -5.01
C PHE A 70 2.26 -6.53 -6.39
N SER A 71 2.01 -7.83 -6.48
CA SER A 71 1.86 -8.51 -7.78
C SER A 71 0.82 -7.79 -8.63
N ARG A 72 0.91 -7.97 -9.94
CA ARG A 72 -0.08 -7.45 -10.89
C ARG A 72 -1.51 -7.81 -10.46
N ALA A 73 -2.50 -7.03 -10.90
CA ALA A 73 -3.91 -7.36 -10.70
C ALA A 73 -4.58 -7.69 -12.05
N PRO A 74 -5.66 -8.48 -12.07
CA PRO A 74 -6.40 -8.80 -13.30
C PRO A 74 -6.94 -7.58 -14.04
N SER A 75 -7.33 -6.51 -13.31
CA SER A 75 -8.01 -5.36 -13.93
C SER A 75 -7.13 -4.11 -14.06
N CYS A 76 -5.96 -4.07 -13.41
CA CYS A 76 -5.00 -2.96 -13.52
C CYS A 76 -3.57 -3.38 -13.10
N PRO A 77 -2.52 -2.62 -13.44
CA PRO A 77 -1.13 -3.02 -13.13
C PRO A 77 -0.82 -3.17 -11.64
N ASN A 78 -1.57 -2.51 -10.74
CA ASN A 78 -1.41 -2.67 -9.30
C ASN A 78 -2.65 -2.23 -8.50
N ILE A 79 -2.97 -2.92 -7.41
CA ILE A 79 -4.06 -2.55 -6.48
C ILE A 79 -3.75 -1.33 -5.58
N SER A 80 -2.50 -0.85 -5.58
CA SER A 80 -2.07 0.34 -4.86
C SER A 80 -1.92 1.53 -5.81
N PRO A 81 -2.63 2.66 -5.58
CA PRO A 81 -2.45 3.87 -6.39
C PRO A 81 -1.02 4.41 -6.30
N PHE A 82 -0.40 4.27 -5.12
CA PHE A 82 0.96 4.73 -4.87
C PHE A 82 2.00 3.92 -5.65
N ALA A 83 1.76 2.62 -5.87
CA ALA A 83 2.64 1.77 -6.66
C ALA A 83 2.59 2.14 -8.15
N ILE A 84 1.37 2.36 -8.67
CA ILE A 84 1.17 2.88 -10.03
C ILE A 84 1.83 4.25 -10.19
N LYS A 85 1.71 5.15 -9.21
CA LYS A 85 2.38 6.46 -9.21
C LYS A 85 3.88 6.32 -9.42
N VAL A 86 4.55 5.51 -8.59
CA VAL A 86 6.01 5.32 -8.66
C VAL A 86 6.41 4.65 -9.98
N GLU A 87 5.71 3.58 -10.40
CA GLU A 87 6.06 2.89 -11.65
C GLU A 87 5.85 3.78 -12.88
N THR A 88 4.78 4.59 -12.90
CA THR A 88 4.53 5.56 -13.98
C THR A 88 5.61 6.62 -14.03
N PHE A 89 6.08 7.12 -12.88
CA PHE A 89 7.20 8.06 -12.83
C PHE A 89 8.51 7.44 -13.36
N LEU A 90 8.82 6.20 -12.97
CA LEU A 90 10.00 5.47 -13.47
C LEU A 90 9.94 5.31 -15.00
N ARG A 91 8.76 4.95 -15.54
CA ARG A 91 8.52 4.85 -16.98
C ARG A 91 8.66 6.20 -17.68
N ALA A 92 8.04 7.26 -17.14
CA ALA A 92 8.05 8.59 -17.75
C ALA A 92 9.44 9.25 -17.76
N THR A 93 10.30 8.89 -16.81
CA THR A 93 11.70 9.36 -16.73
C THR A 93 12.68 8.42 -17.42
N ASN A 94 12.21 7.32 -18.05
CA ASN A 94 13.04 6.25 -18.60
C ASN A 94 14.07 5.69 -17.59
N THR A 95 13.72 5.67 -16.30
CA THR A 95 14.57 5.13 -15.24
C THR A 95 14.60 3.60 -15.34
N ARG A 96 15.78 3.00 -15.33
CA ARG A 96 15.91 1.53 -15.33
C ARG A 96 15.42 0.95 -14.00
N TYR A 97 14.48 0.01 -14.07
CA TYR A 97 13.95 -0.64 -12.87
C TYR A 97 13.59 -2.10 -13.11
N VAL A 98 13.50 -2.85 -12.02
CA VAL A 98 12.92 -4.19 -11.96
C VAL A 98 11.84 -4.23 -10.89
N VAL A 99 10.86 -5.11 -11.04
CA VAL A 99 9.76 -5.28 -10.07
C VAL A 99 10.06 -6.48 -9.17
N ASP A 100 9.96 -6.29 -7.86
CA ASP A 100 9.95 -7.36 -6.85
C ASP A 100 8.59 -7.38 -6.14
N ASP A 101 7.77 -8.36 -6.46
CA ASP A 101 6.46 -8.56 -5.83
C ASP A 101 6.49 -9.49 -4.62
N SER A 102 7.67 -10.02 -4.29
CA SER A 102 7.83 -11.00 -3.22
C SER A 102 7.90 -10.35 -1.83
N GLN A 103 8.18 -9.04 -1.73
CA GLN A 103 8.20 -8.24 -0.50
C GLN A 103 7.45 -6.91 -0.69
N PRO A 104 6.12 -6.93 -0.83
CA PRO A 104 5.35 -5.72 -1.10
C PRO A 104 5.38 -4.68 0.05
N PHE A 105 5.69 -5.10 1.28
CA PHE A 105 5.68 -4.22 2.45
C PHE A 105 7.10 -3.86 2.89
N GLY A 106 7.41 -2.56 2.82
CA GLY A 106 8.73 -2.03 3.15
C GLY A 106 8.93 -1.73 4.64
N PRO A 107 10.01 -1.00 4.98
CA PRO A 107 10.38 -0.65 6.36
C PRO A 107 9.28 0.07 7.16
N LEU A 108 8.45 0.86 6.48
CA LEU A 108 7.30 1.57 7.09
C LEU A 108 6.00 0.74 7.09
N GLY A 109 6.05 -0.52 6.67
CA GLY A 109 4.86 -1.38 6.54
C GLY A 109 3.90 -0.95 5.43
N LYS A 110 4.36 -0.12 4.48
CA LYS A 110 3.58 0.40 3.34
C LYS A 110 4.13 -0.12 2.01
N CYS A 111 3.30 -0.05 0.98
CA CYS A 111 3.58 -0.37 -0.43
C CYS A 111 3.23 0.86 -1.28
N PRO A 112 4.07 1.30 -2.24
CA PRO A 112 5.34 0.69 -2.64
C PRO A 112 6.51 1.14 -1.75
N TRP A 113 7.67 0.52 -1.99
CA TRP A 113 8.97 0.97 -1.53
C TRP A 113 10.04 0.59 -2.56
N ILE A 114 11.24 1.15 -2.51
CA ILE A 114 12.33 0.82 -3.43
C ILE A 114 13.60 0.42 -2.69
N THR A 115 14.44 -0.37 -3.37
CA THR A 115 15.87 -0.40 -3.09
C THR A 115 16.65 0.20 -4.24
N LEU A 116 17.64 1.03 -3.90
CA LEU A 116 18.53 1.71 -4.83
C LEU A 116 19.90 1.83 -4.20
N ASN A 117 20.93 1.35 -4.89
CA ASN A 117 22.33 1.45 -4.45
C ASN A 117 22.58 0.97 -3.01
N GLY A 118 21.87 -0.09 -2.59
CA GLY A 118 21.99 -0.68 -1.24
C GLY A 118 21.17 0.01 -0.15
N HIS A 119 20.44 1.08 -0.48
CA HIS A 119 19.56 1.81 0.45
C HIS A 119 18.09 1.47 0.21
N GLU A 120 17.29 1.50 1.29
CA GLU A 120 15.84 1.23 1.27
C GLU A 120 15.09 2.56 1.44
N TYR A 121 14.18 2.88 0.52
CA TYR A 121 13.36 4.10 0.57
C TYR A 121 11.88 3.74 0.53
N ALA A 122 11.08 4.35 1.40
CA ALA A 122 9.64 4.12 1.49
C ALA A 122 8.91 5.46 1.44
N ASP A 123 7.59 5.40 1.22
CA ASP A 123 6.72 6.52 0.86
C ASP A 123 6.87 6.96 -0.60
N SER A 124 5.77 6.92 -1.36
CA SER A 124 5.82 7.20 -2.80
C SER A 124 6.30 8.61 -3.14
N SER A 125 6.04 9.61 -2.29
CA SER A 125 6.48 10.97 -2.57
C SER A 125 7.97 11.14 -2.27
N LEU A 126 8.44 10.60 -1.14
CA LEU A 126 9.88 10.60 -0.81
C LEU A 126 10.70 9.78 -1.82
N ILE A 127 10.14 8.70 -2.36
CA ILE A 127 10.78 7.91 -3.41
C ILE A 127 11.05 8.77 -4.65
N LEU A 128 10.08 9.57 -5.10
CA LEU A 128 10.25 10.46 -6.25
C LEU A 128 11.34 11.51 -6.01
N ASP A 129 11.42 12.07 -4.79
CA ASP A 129 12.48 13.02 -4.40
C ASP A 129 13.88 12.36 -4.44
N VAL A 130 13.98 11.11 -3.98
CA VAL A 130 15.23 10.33 -4.02
C VAL A 130 15.66 10.03 -5.45
N LEU A 131 14.73 9.63 -6.32
CA LEU A 131 15.02 9.37 -7.73
C LEU A 131 15.48 10.65 -8.45
N SER A 132 14.82 11.77 -8.17
CA SER A 132 15.16 13.09 -8.73
C SER A 132 16.53 13.62 -8.29
N SER A 133 16.98 13.23 -7.10
CA SER A 133 18.26 13.68 -6.53
C SER A 133 19.42 12.74 -6.84
N GLN A 134 19.22 11.42 -6.85
CA GLN A 134 20.29 10.45 -7.06
C GLN A 134 20.47 10.02 -8.52
N LEU A 135 19.40 10.02 -9.32
CA LEU A 135 19.42 9.54 -10.71
C LEU A 135 19.11 10.64 -11.73
N GLU A 136 18.94 11.89 -11.27
CA GLU A 136 18.50 13.02 -12.11
C GLU A 136 17.18 12.78 -12.87
N ALA A 137 16.40 11.78 -12.43
CA ALA A 137 15.12 11.43 -12.99
C ALA A 137 14.10 12.51 -12.63
N ARG A 138 13.83 13.45 -13.53
CA ARG A 138 12.92 14.59 -13.27
C ARG A 138 11.93 14.77 -14.39
N LEU A 139 10.69 15.05 -14.01
CA LEU A 139 9.64 15.45 -14.95
C LEU A 139 9.59 16.99 -15.03
N PRO A 140 9.47 17.58 -16.22
CA PRO A 140 9.44 19.03 -16.35
C PRO A 140 8.16 19.61 -15.73
N VAL A 141 8.31 20.74 -15.04
CA VAL A 141 7.21 21.57 -14.56
C VAL A 141 7.28 22.90 -15.28
N GLN A 142 6.19 23.26 -15.93
CA GLN A 142 6.09 24.46 -16.79
C GLN A 142 4.86 25.26 -16.39
N CYS A 143 4.84 25.78 -15.16
CA CYS A 143 3.75 26.60 -14.65
C CYS A 143 4.26 27.66 -13.67
N ASP A 144 3.40 28.63 -13.37
CA ASP A 144 3.66 29.65 -12.36
C ASP A 144 3.67 29.05 -10.93
N GLU A 145 4.24 29.81 -9.98
CA GLU A 145 4.38 29.37 -8.59
C GLU A 145 3.02 29.10 -7.91
N GLN A 146 1.97 29.85 -8.27
CA GLN A 146 0.64 29.66 -7.69
C GLN A 146 0.05 28.30 -8.08
N ARG A 147 0.21 27.93 -9.35
CA ARG A 147 -0.24 26.66 -9.89
C ARG A 147 0.61 25.50 -9.39
N LEU A 148 1.92 25.69 -9.23
CA LEU A 148 2.79 24.70 -8.60
C LEU A 148 2.36 24.44 -7.13
N ALA A 149 2.08 25.50 -6.37
CA ALA A 149 1.57 25.40 -5.01
C ALA A 149 0.19 24.71 -4.95
N ALA A 150 -0.71 25.04 -5.87
CA ALA A 150 -1.99 24.34 -6.01
C ALA A 150 -1.78 22.86 -6.34
N GLY A 151 -0.83 22.53 -7.21
CA GLY A 151 -0.47 21.15 -7.54
C GLY A 151 -0.07 20.35 -6.30
N ARG A 152 0.75 20.95 -5.41
CA ARG A 152 1.09 20.33 -4.13
C ARG A 152 -0.15 20.10 -3.26
N ALA A 153 -1.06 21.06 -3.18
CA ALA A 153 -2.31 20.90 -2.42
C ALA A 153 -3.19 19.77 -2.98
N PHE A 154 -3.31 19.66 -4.31
CA PHE A 154 -4.04 18.57 -4.97
C PHE A 154 -3.40 17.21 -4.75
N GLN A 155 -2.07 17.12 -4.77
CA GLN A 155 -1.37 15.89 -4.43
C GLN A 155 -1.70 15.45 -3.00
N VAL A 156 -1.60 16.35 -2.02
CA VAL A 156 -1.93 16.02 -0.62
C VAL A 156 -3.41 15.63 -0.47
N MET A 157 -4.33 16.34 -1.13
CA MET A 157 -5.75 15.97 -1.16
C MET A 157 -5.95 14.54 -1.68
N LEU A 158 -5.27 14.18 -2.78
CA LEU A 158 -5.38 12.84 -3.35
C LEU A 158 -4.83 11.77 -2.42
N GLU A 159 -3.66 12.00 -1.84
CA GLU A 159 -2.95 11.00 -1.04
C GLU A 159 -3.52 10.85 0.38
N GLU A 160 -4.04 11.91 0.99
CA GLU A 160 -4.47 11.93 2.39
C GLU A 160 -5.98 12.08 2.62
N HIS A 161 -6.76 12.45 1.61
CA HIS A 161 -8.22 12.53 1.72
C HIS A 161 -8.93 11.60 0.72
N THR A 162 -8.67 11.75 -0.58
CA THR A 162 -9.29 10.92 -1.63
C THR A 162 -8.94 9.45 -1.46
N ALA A 163 -7.66 9.12 -1.22
CA ALA A 163 -7.21 7.75 -0.98
C ALA A 163 -7.95 7.10 0.20
N TRP A 164 -8.15 7.83 1.30
CA TRP A 164 -8.86 7.32 2.47
C TRP A 164 -10.35 7.11 2.22
N CYS A 165 -11.00 7.98 1.42
CA CYS A 165 -12.37 7.73 0.96
C CYS A 165 -12.46 6.43 0.15
N VAL A 166 -11.55 6.25 -0.82
CA VAL A 166 -11.49 5.05 -1.66
C VAL A 166 -11.21 3.80 -0.82
N PHE A 167 -10.23 3.84 0.08
CA PHE A 167 -9.87 2.69 0.92
C PHE A 167 -10.96 2.33 1.93
N PHE A 168 -11.62 3.31 2.54
CA PHE A 168 -12.72 3.05 3.45
C PHE A 168 -13.90 2.41 2.70
N LYS A 169 -14.26 2.96 1.53
CA LYS A 169 -15.27 2.38 0.63
C LYS A 169 -14.93 0.94 0.24
N ARG A 170 -13.76 0.74 -0.38
CA ARG A 170 -13.26 -0.54 -0.89
C ARG A 170 -13.15 -1.63 0.17
N TYR A 171 -12.46 -1.34 1.28
CA TYR A 171 -12.12 -2.37 2.26
C TYR A 171 -13.22 -2.57 3.31
N SER A 172 -13.90 -1.50 3.74
CA SER A 172 -14.83 -1.55 4.87
C SER A 172 -16.29 -1.58 4.43
N LEU A 173 -16.74 -0.59 3.67
CA LEU A 173 -18.15 -0.46 3.27
C LEU A 173 -18.55 -1.58 2.29
N ASP A 174 -17.72 -1.82 1.27
CA ASP A 174 -17.89 -2.93 0.32
C ASP A 174 -17.41 -4.28 0.87
N LYS A 175 -16.84 -4.31 2.08
CA LYS A 175 -16.31 -5.52 2.72
C LYS A 175 -15.36 -6.30 1.80
N MET A 176 -14.49 -5.58 1.10
CA MET A 176 -13.54 -6.10 0.09
C MET A 176 -14.17 -6.77 -1.14
N ARG A 177 -15.49 -6.70 -1.35
CA ARG A 177 -16.18 -7.45 -2.41
C ARG A 177 -15.51 -7.34 -3.77
N TYR A 178 -15.19 -6.12 -4.20
CA TYR A 178 -14.63 -5.86 -5.53
C TYR A 178 -13.11 -6.06 -5.59
N VAL A 179 -12.36 -5.62 -4.57
CA VAL A 179 -10.89 -5.80 -4.54
C VAL A 179 -10.48 -7.25 -4.29
N TRP A 180 -11.36 -8.12 -3.77
CA TRP A 180 -11.00 -9.50 -3.47
C TRP A 180 -10.60 -10.27 -4.73
N SER A 181 -11.30 -10.10 -5.85
CA SER A 181 -10.93 -10.71 -7.13
C SER A 181 -9.60 -10.19 -7.67
N GLU A 182 -9.24 -8.95 -7.32
CA GLU A 182 -7.99 -8.31 -7.75
C GLU A 182 -6.75 -8.84 -7.02
N LEU A 183 -6.93 -9.60 -5.94
CA LEU A 183 -5.82 -10.21 -5.22
C LEU A 183 -5.31 -11.48 -5.91
N PRO A 184 -3.99 -11.71 -5.92
CA PRO A 184 -3.39 -12.93 -6.45
C PRO A 184 -4.05 -14.18 -5.87
N ARG A 185 -4.26 -15.19 -6.71
CA ARG A 185 -4.92 -16.46 -6.31
C ARG A 185 -4.27 -17.08 -5.08
N ILE A 186 -2.94 -17.07 -5.01
CA ILE A 186 -2.17 -17.59 -3.87
C ILE A 186 -2.49 -16.83 -2.58
N ALA A 187 -2.60 -15.50 -2.63
CA ALA A 187 -2.93 -14.68 -1.47
C ALA A 187 -4.34 -15.01 -0.95
N ARG A 188 -5.32 -15.15 -1.85
CA ARG A 188 -6.69 -15.55 -1.50
C ARG A 188 -6.76 -16.94 -0.87
N GLN A 189 -5.98 -17.90 -1.36
CA GLN A 189 -5.95 -19.28 -0.86
C GLN A 189 -5.23 -19.40 0.47
N ARG A 190 -4.11 -18.68 0.66
CA ARG A 190 -3.32 -18.74 1.91
C ARG A 190 -3.92 -17.90 3.03
N MET A 191 -4.67 -16.85 2.71
CA MET A 191 -5.25 -15.93 3.70
C MET A 191 -6.77 -15.74 3.51
N PRO A 192 -7.58 -16.80 3.50
CA PRO A 192 -9.01 -16.71 3.22
C PRO A 192 -9.78 -15.91 4.29
N PHE A 193 -9.27 -15.87 5.52
CA PHE A 193 -9.87 -15.11 6.61
C PHE A 193 -9.69 -13.58 6.47
N MET A 194 -8.77 -13.14 5.61
CA MET A 194 -8.50 -11.72 5.39
C MET A 194 -9.76 -10.97 4.96
N LYS A 195 -10.61 -11.56 4.11
CA LYS A 195 -11.88 -10.94 3.69
C LYS A 195 -12.84 -10.62 4.84
N TYR A 196 -12.66 -11.23 6.03
CA TYR A 196 -13.49 -10.99 7.21
C TYR A 196 -12.82 -10.11 8.28
N THR A 197 -11.49 -10.18 8.39
CA THR A 197 -10.73 -9.42 9.41
C THR A 197 -10.28 -8.05 8.90
N PHE A 198 -9.89 -7.95 7.64
CA PHE A 198 -9.40 -6.72 7.02
C PHE A 198 -10.44 -5.59 7.02
N PRO A 199 -11.73 -5.82 6.67
CA PRO A 199 -12.75 -4.78 6.75
C PRO A 199 -12.86 -4.13 8.13
N ARG A 200 -12.82 -4.93 9.20
CA ARG A 200 -12.90 -4.42 10.57
C ARG A 200 -11.64 -3.64 10.97
N SER A 201 -10.47 -4.16 10.61
CA SER A 201 -9.20 -3.48 10.86
C SER A 201 -9.12 -2.14 10.12
N TYR A 202 -9.55 -2.09 8.86
CA TYR A 202 -9.55 -0.86 8.08
C TYR A 202 -10.61 0.13 8.56
N ALA A 203 -11.79 -0.32 8.98
CA ALA A 203 -12.80 0.55 9.57
C ALA A 203 -12.26 1.27 10.83
N ARG A 204 -11.48 0.58 11.67
CA ARG A 204 -10.82 1.20 12.83
C ARG A 204 -9.80 2.25 12.40
N ARG A 205 -8.92 1.94 11.44
CA ARG A 205 -7.93 2.89 10.91
C ARG A 205 -8.58 4.11 10.24
N ALA A 206 -9.63 3.90 9.45
CA ALA A 206 -10.41 4.97 8.84
C ALA A 206 -11.08 5.84 9.90
N ARG A 207 -11.53 5.24 11.02
CA ARG A 207 -12.05 5.99 12.17
C ARG A 207 -10.95 6.77 12.87
N GLU A 208 -9.71 6.28 12.97
CA GLU A 208 -8.60 7.07 13.50
C GLU A 208 -8.28 8.27 12.58
N GLN A 209 -8.28 8.07 11.26
CA GLN A 209 -8.04 9.14 10.28
C GLN A 209 -9.15 10.21 10.24
N GLY A 210 -10.42 9.82 10.42
CA GLY A 210 -11.55 10.76 10.34
C GLY A 210 -12.69 10.23 9.50
N ILE A 211 -12.39 9.79 8.27
CA ILE A 211 -13.38 9.41 7.25
C ILE A 211 -14.27 8.26 7.68
N GLY A 212 -13.77 7.36 8.53
CA GLY A 212 -14.52 6.21 9.06
C GLY A 212 -15.61 6.59 10.06
N ARG A 213 -15.79 7.88 10.37
CA ARG A 213 -16.95 8.39 11.12
C ARG A 213 -18.14 8.72 10.22
N PHE A 214 -17.92 8.83 8.92
CA PHE A 214 -18.96 9.21 7.96
C PHE A 214 -19.76 7.98 7.49
N THR A 215 -21.02 8.24 7.14
CA THR A 215 -21.87 7.29 6.42
C THR A 215 -21.42 7.14 4.97
N GLU A 216 -21.81 6.05 4.31
CA GLU A 216 -21.45 5.83 2.90
C GLU A 216 -21.85 7.01 1.97
N PRO A 217 -23.07 7.57 2.01
CA PRO A 217 -23.40 8.74 1.21
C PRO A 217 -22.50 9.96 1.46
N GLN A 218 -22.09 10.20 2.71
CA GLN A 218 -21.18 11.30 3.05
C GLN A 218 -19.77 11.06 2.51
N VAL A 219 -19.27 9.83 2.56
CA VAL A 219 -17.97 9.45 1.98
C VAL A 219 -18.00 9.64 0.46
N LEU A 220 -19.08 9.21 -0.20
CA LEU A 220 -19.24 9.36 -1.65
C LEU A 220 -19.35 10.84 -2.05
N GLN A 221 -20.05 11.66 -1.26
CA GLN A 221 -20.11 13.10 -1.49
C GLN A 221 -18.74 13.77 -1.31
N ALA A 222 -17.97 13.38 -0.29
CA ALA A 222 -16.62 13.89 -0.06
C ALA A 222 -15.69 13.54 -1.23
N LEU A 223 -15.70 12.27 -1.66
CA LEU A 223 -14.95 11.81 -2.82
C LEU A 223 -15.34 12.55 -4.11
N GLU A 224 -16.64 12.75 -4.35
CA GLU A 224 -17.10 13.49 -5.53
C GLU A 224 -16.63 14.95 -5.53
N ARG A 225 -16.58 15.61 -4.36
CA ARG A 225 -16.06 16.98 -4.24
C ARG A 225 -14.59 17.06 -4.62
N ASP A 226 -13.78 16.13 -4.12
CA ASP A 226 -12.36 16.04 -4.48
C ASP A 226 -12.16 15.85 -5.98
N LEU A 227 -12.89 14.89 -6.58
CA LEU A 227 -12.78 14.60 -8.01
C LEU A 227 -13.24 15.76 -8.88
N ARG A 228 -14.30 16.49 -8.47
CA ARG A 228 -14.73 17.70 -9.16
C ARG A 228 -13.71 18.83 -9.04
N ALA A 229 -13.11 19.02 -7.87
CA ALA A 229 -12.06 20.02 -7.70
C ALA A 229 -10.85 19.70 -8.58
N LEU A 230 -10.42 18.44 -8.63
CA LEU A 230 -9.35 17.98 -9.49
C LEU A 230 -9.70 18.11 -10.98
N SER A 231 -10.92 17.74 -11.37
CA SER A 231 -11.44 17.89 -12.73
C SER A 231 -11.46 19.36 -13.16
N ALA A 232 -11.92 20.27 -12.31
CA ALA A 232 -11.89 21.71 -12.57
C ALA A 232 -10.46 22.25 -12.67
N PHE A 233 -9.55 21.77 -11.82
CA PHE A 233 -8.14 22.15 -11.87
C PHE A 233 -7.44 21.65 -13.13
N LEU A 234 -7.79 20.49 -13.69
CA LEU A 234 -7.31 20.07 -15.01
C LEU A 234 -7.89 20.98 -16.10
N GLY A 235 -9.20 21.22 -16.07
CA GLY A 235 -9.93 21.94 -17.13
C GLY A 235 -9.83 21.20 -18.46
N ASP A 236 -9.51 21.95 -19.52
CA ASP A 236 -9.29 21.44 -20.89
C ASP A 236 -7.83 21.07 -21.19
N ARG A 237 -6.94 21.18 -20.19
CA ARG A 237 -5.52 20.94 -20.37
C ARG A 237 -5.21 19.44 -20.45
N GLN A 238 -4.11 19.12 -21.12
CA GLN A 238 -3.66 17.73 -21.22
C GLN A 238 -3.01 17.24 -19.92
N PHE A 239 -2.23 18.10 -19.25
CA PHE A 239 -1.53 17.78 -18.00
C PHE A 239 -1.73 18.87 -16.94
N PHE A 240 -1.46 18.52 -15.68
CA PHE A 240 -1.79 19.39 -14.55
C PHE A 240 -0.85 20.58 -14.37
N LEU A 241 0.44 20.43 -14.65
CA LEU A 241 1.47 21.42 -14.32
C LEU A 241 2.31 21.88 -15.52
N GLY A 242 1.80 21.73 -16.74
CA GLY A 242 2.48 22.16 -17.96
C GLY A 242 1.91 21.50 -19.21
N GLU A 243 2.73 21.47 -20.27
CA GLU A 243 2.44 20.78 -21.52
C GLU A 243 2.95 19.33 -21.54
N THR A 244 3.75 18.95 -20.53
CA THR A 244 4.28 17.61 -20.33
C THR A 244 3.76 16.98 -19.04
N VAL A 245 3.90 15.66 -18.92
CA VAL A 245 3.57 14.93 -17.68
C VAL A 245 4.40 15.45 -16.50
N SER A 246 3.76 15.52 -15.33
CA SER A 246 4.40 15.85 -14.05
C SER A 246 4.14 14.77 -13.00
N ASP A 247 4.77 14.91 -11.82
CA ASP A 247 4.56 14.00 -10.68
C ASP A 247 3.09 13.96 -10.22
N LEU A 248 2.39 15.09 -10.34
CA LEU A 248 0.97 15.17 -10.04
C LEU A 248 0.15 14.33 -11.04
N ASP A 249 0.50 14.35 -12.33
CA ASP A 249 -0.15 13.50 -13.34
C ASP A 249 0.03 12.01 -13.01
N CYS A 250 1.23 11.60 -12.57
CA CYS A 250 1.49 10.22 -12.11
C CYS A 250 0.62 9.84 -10.90
N CYS A 251 0.46 10.77 -9.94
CA CYS A 251 -0.39 10.58 -8.76
C CYS A 251 -1.87 10.45 -9.15
N VAL A 252 -2.36 11.34 -10.01
CA VAL A 252 -3.74 11.32 -10.51
C VAL A 252 -4.02 10.05 -11.28
N PHE A 253 -3.13 9.66 -12.19
CA PHE A 253 -3.24 8.41 -12.94
C PHE A 253 -3.37 7.20 -12.02
N GLY A 254 -2.50 7.09 -11.00
CA GLY A 254 -2.55 6.03 -10.01
C GLY A 254 -3.90 5.97 -9.29
N MET A 255 -4.45 7.11 -8.87
CA MET A 255 -5.75 7.18 -8.20
C MET A 255 -6.94 6.88 -9.14
N VAL A 256 -6.92 7.39 -10.37
CA VAL A 256 -7.98 7.16 -11.35
C VAL A 256 -8.04 5.68 -11.76
N CYS A 257 -6.90 5.00 -11.89
CA CYS A 257 -6.86 3.52 -12.05
C CYS A 257 -7.67 2.81 -10.96
N GLN A 258 -7.53 3.25 -9.71
CA GLN A 258 -8.22 2.63 -8.58
C GLN A 258 -9.73 2.84 -8.63
N LEU A 259 -10.17 4.01 -9.09
CA LEU A 259 -11.58 4.36 -9.22
C LEU A 259 -12.24 3.62 -10.38
N LEU A 260 -11.54 3.46 -11.49
CA LEU A 260 -12.06 2.83 -12.70
C LEU A 260 -12.09 1.30 -12.62
N TYR A 261 -11.08 0.67 -11.99
CA TYR A 261 -10.89 -0.78 -12.14
C TYR A 261 -11.02 -1.59 -10.84
N VAL A 262 -10.68 -1.01 -9.67
CA VAL A 262 -10.49 -1.80 -8.44
C VAL A 262 -11.62 -1.62 -7.42
N SER A 263 -12.29 -0.47 -7.44
CA SER A 263 -13.14 -0.01 -6.33
C SER A 263 -14.64 -0.14 -6.57
N GLY A 264 -15.04 -0.95 -7.56
CA GLY A 264 -16.41 -1.33 -7.84
C GLY A 264 -17.19 -0.36 -8.76
N PRO A 265 -18.35 -0.80 -9.25
CA PRO A 265 -19.06 -0.17 -10.37
C PRO A 265 -19.58 1.24 -10.06
N TYR A 266 -19.90 1.55 -8.80
CA TYR A 266 -20.39 2.88 -8.44
C TYR A 266 -19.30 3.95 -8.57
N LEU A 267 -18.07 3.66 -8.12
CA LEU A 267 -16.95 4.61 -8.25
C LEU A 267 -16.52 4.76 -9.71
N GLU A 268 -16.53 3.66 -10.47
CA GLU A 268 -16.31 3.70 -11.91
C GLU A 268 -17.35 4.60 -12.60
N PHE A 269 -18.64 4.34 -12.35
CA PHE A 269 -19.74 5.11 -12.90
C PHE A 269 -19.63 6.60 -12.54
N MET A 270 -19.38 6.92 -11.27
CA MET A 270 -19.20 8.31 -10.83
C MET A 270 -18.07 8.99 -11.59
N THR A 271 -16.91 8.33 -11.69
CA THR A 271 -15.71 8.89 -12.34
C THR A 271 -15.97 9.13 -13.82
N ARG A 272 -16.56 8.16 -14.53
CA ARG A 272 -16.88 8.28 -15.96
C ARG A 272 -17.90 9.37 -16.26
N ASN A 273 -18.97 9.48 -15.45
CA ASN A 273 -20.08 10.38 -15.75
C ASN A 273 -19.89 11.80 -15.21
N LYS A 274 -19.08 11.98 -14.15
CA LYS A 274 -18.90 13.29 -13.50
C LYS A 274 -17.55 13.94 -13.78
N CYS A 275 -16.55 13.16 -14.22
CA CYS A 275 -15.17 13.62 -14.38
C CYS A 275 -14.54 13.11 -15.69
N GLY A 276 -15.24 13.28 -16.82
CA GLY A 276 -14.81 12.76 -18.12
C GLY A 276 -13.43 13.25 -18.60
N ASN A 277 -13.00 14.45 -18.20
CA ASN A 277 -11.65 14.93 -18.50
C ASN A 277 -10.56 14.17 -17.72
N LEU A 278 -10.82 13.73 -16.49
CA LEU A 278 -9.91 12.87 -15.73
C LEU A 278 -9.81 11.48 -16.35
N VAL A 279 -10.91 10.96 -16.92
CA VAL A 279 -10.86 9.70 -17.69
C VAL A 279 -10.01 9.87 -18.94
N ARG A 280 -10.18 10.94 -19.72
CA ARG A 280 -9.32 11.22 -20.88
C ARG A 280 -7.86 11.41 -20.49
N HIS A 281 -7.59 12.02 -19.33
CA HIS A 281 -6.23 12.13 -18.77
C HIS A 281 -5.64 10.76 -18.47
N HIS A 282 -6.40 9.89 -17.82
CA HIS A 282 -6.00 8.52 -17.55
C HIS A 282 -5.66 7.74 -18.82
N GLU A 283 -6.53 7.78 -19.84
CA GLU A 283 -6.29 7.08 -21.11
C GLU A 283 -5.00 7.57 -21.79
N ARG A 284 -4.74 8.88 -21.78
CA ARG A 284 -3.50 9.46 -22.34
C ARG A 284 -2.24 8.99 -21.63
N ILE A 285 -2.23 8.99 -20.30
CA ILE A 285 -1.06 8.52 -19.52
C ILE A 285 -0.84 7.02 -19.74
N ARG A 286 -1.92 6.23 -19.86
CA ARG A 286 -1.84 4.80 -20.20
C ARG A 286 -1.18 4.61 -21.56
N GLU A 287 -1.65 5.31 -22.59
CA GLU A 287 -1.12 5.21 -23.95
C GLU A 287 0.37 5.61 -24.03
N LEU A 288 0.77 6.66 -23.32
CA LEU A 288 2.14 7.17 -23.34
C LEU A 288 3.14 6.29 -22.59
N TYR A 289 2.76 5.75 -21.43
CA TYR A 289 3.72 5.15 -20.48
C TYR A 289 3.44 3.69 -20.14
N TRP A 290 2.31 3.14 -20.56
CA TRP A 290 1.95 1.74 -20.34
C TRP A 290 1.56 1.03 -21.65
N PRO A 291 2.44 0.99 -22.67
CA PRO A 291 2.16 0.28 -23.92
C PRO A 291 2.02 -1.23 -23.73
N ASP A 292 2.56 -1.77 -22.64
CA ASP A 292 2.48 -3.15 -22.15
C ASP A 292 1.34 -3.34 -21.15
N TRP A 293 0.31 -2.47 -21.13
CA TRP A 293 -0.79 -2.54 -20.17
C TRP A 293 -1.45 -3.92 -20.12
N ASP A 294 -1.81 -4.49 -21.28
CA ASP A 294 -2.47 -5.79 -21.34
C ASP A 294 -1.56 -6.93 -20.86
N GLN A 295 -0.27 -6.88 -21.18
CA GLN A 295 0.73 -7.83 -20.67
C GLN A 295 0.86 -7.76 -19.14
N CYS A 296 0.68 -6.57 -18.56
CA CYS A 296 0.64 -6.41 -17.11
C CYS A 296 -0.61 -7.07 -16.48
N LEU A 297 -1.67 -7.36 -17.23
CA LEU A 297 -2.91 -7.97 -16.73
C LEU A 297 -2.97 -9.48 -16.94
N GLU A 298 -2.18 -10.02 -17.86
CA GLU A 298 -2.05 -11.45 -18.12
C GLU A 298 -1.42 -12.17 -16.91
N GLN A 299 -2.24 -12.90 -16.16
CA GLN A 299 -1.84 -13.72 -15.00
C GLN A 299 -2.36 -15.15 -15.08
#